data_AF-A0A5Q0BRC6-F1
#
_entry.id   AF-A0A5Q0BRC6-F1
#
_cell.length_a   1.000
_cell.length_b   1.000
_cell.length_c   1.000
_cell.angle_alpha   90.00
_cell.angle_beta   90.00
_cell.angle_gamma   90.00
#
_symmetry.space_group_name_H-M   'P 1'
#
loop_
_entity.id
_entity.type
_entity.pdbx_description
1 polymer ?
#
loop_
_entity_poly.entity_id
_entity_poly.type
_entity_poly.pdbx_seq_one_letter_code
_entity_poly.pdbx_strand_id
1 'polypeptide(L)'
;MKSFKYDKTRLLVWPEWGSSGIWHPSAVEGETHVQMVDHDALALSPDLTKRFERWIAWYDDYLPESPDKFPWDAFGNEGAELARLLAEFVGDSYHVECFKSD
;
A
#
# COMPACT_ATOMS: atom_id res chain seq x y z
N MET A 1 9.31 -13.00 22.86
CA MET A 1 8.96 -12.14 21.72
C MET A 1 8.68 -13.04 20.54
N LYS A 2 7.45 -13.06 19.98
CA LYS A 2 7.18 -13.80 18.73
C LYS A 2 7.89 -13.07 17.60
N SER A 3 8.68 -13.78 16.80
CA SER A 3 9.23 -13.24 15.57
C SER A 3 8.20 -13.48 14.46
N PHE A 4 7.63 -12.41 13.91
CA PHE A 4 6.72 -12.50 12.77
C PHE A 4 7.53 -12.75 11.50
N LYS A 5 7.05 -13.65 10.65
CA LYS A 5 7.61 -13.89 9.31
C LYS A 5 6.70 -13.25 8.29
N TYR A 6 7.28 -12.47 7.39
CA TYR A 6 6.57 -11.80 6.31
C TYR A 6 6.95 -12.39 4.96
N ASP A 7 6.01 -12.46 4.04
CA ASP A 7 6.26 -12.88 2.68
C ASP A 7 6.92 -11.75 1.90
N LYS A 8 8.23 -11.87 1.71
CA LYS A 8 9.05 -10.89 0.99
C LYS A 8 8.93 -10.98 -0.53
N THR A 9 8.11 -11.89 -1.05
CA THR A 9 7.82 -12.02 -2.49
C THR A 9 6.52 -11.33 -2.90
N ARG A 10 5.74 -10.83 -1.93
CA ARG A 10 4.46 -10.15 -2.16
C ARG A 10 4.50 -8.71 -1.69
N LEU A 11 3.83 -7.84 -2.43
CA LEU A 11 3.59 -6.45 -2.05
C LEU A 11 2.09 -6.18 -2.10
N LEU A 12 1.57 -5.59 -1.03
CA LEU A 12 0.18 -5.16 -0.93
C LEU A 12 0.14 -3.64 -0.98
N VAL A 13 -0.59 -3.08 -1.93
CA VAL A 13 -0.98 -1.68 -1.90
C VAL A 13 -2.32 -1.59 -1.17
N TRP A 14 -2.30 -0.98 0.02
CA TRP A 14 -3.47 -0.94 0.89
C TRP A 14 -3.89 0.50 1.15
N PRO A 15 -5.15 0.88 0.83
CA PRO A 15 -5.67 2.21 1.13
C PRO A 15 -5.83 2.51 2.63
N GLU A 16 -6.09 1.49 3.45
CA GLU A 16 -6.51 1.70 4.84
C GLU A 16 -6.04 0.56 5.76
N TRP A 17 -4.78 0.62 6.20
CA TRP A 17 -4.25 -0.22 7.30
C TRP A 17 -3.64 0.66 8.40
N GLY A 18 -4.42 1.59 8.93
CA GLY A 18 -3.92 2.63 9.85
C GLY A 18 -3.02 3.69 9.18
N SER A 19 -2.60 3.46 7.94
CA SER A 19 -2.09 4.40 6.95
C SER A 19 -2.25 3.75 5.56
N SER A 20 -2.19 4.54 4.50
CA SER A 20 -2.08 4.01 3.15
C SER A 20 -0.62 3.71 2.82
N GLY A 21 -0.35 2.78 1.91
CA GLY A 21 1.03 2.48 1.50
C GLY A 21 1.25 1.09 0.95
N ILE A 22 2.53 0.66 0.98
CA ILE A 22 2.99 -0.65 0.48
C ILE A 22 3.37 -1.53 1.67
N TRP A 23 2.96 -2.80 1.63
CA TRP A 23 3.13 -3.73 2.73
C TRP A 23 3.57 -5.12 2.28
N HIS A 24 4.37 -5.81 3.10
CA HIS A 24 4.51 -7.26 3.03
C HIS A 24 3.45 -7.94 3.92
N PRO A 25 2.71 -8.93 3.40
CA PRO A 25 1.79 -9.73 4.22
C PRO A 25 2.55 -10.71 5.12
N SER A 26 1.86 -11.26 6.12
CA SER A 26 2.37 -12.40 6.88
C SER A 26 2.65 -13.58 5.93
N ALA A 27 3.74 -14.30 6.20
CA ALA A 27 4.06 -15.55 5.51
C ALA A 27 3.24 -16.74 6.05
N VAL A 28 2.45 -16.52 7.11
CA VAL A 28 1.59 -17.53 7.71
C VAL A 28 0.16 -17.27 7.24
N GLU A 29 -0.43 -18.23 6.52
CA GLU A 29 -1.81 -18.14 6.07
C GLU A 29 -2.78 -17.92 7.24
N GLY A 30 -3.73 -17.01 7.05
CA GLY A 30 -4.72 -16.64 8.07
C GLY A 30 -4.26 -15.61 9.11
N GLU A 31 -2.98 -15.22 9.11
CA GLU A 31 -2.52 -14.08 9.90
C GLU A 31 -2.69 -12.76 9.15
N THR A 32 -3.15 -11.74 9.86
CA THR A 32 -3.44 -10.40 9.30
C THR A 32 -2.32 -9.39 9.52
N HIS A 33 -1.21 -9.78 10.14
CA HIS A 33 -0.09 -8.87 10.37
C HIS A 33 0.58 -8.51 9.05
N VAL A 34 0.95 -7.25 8.91
CA VAL A 34 1.69 -6.72 7.77
C VAL A 34 2.92 -5.96 8.24
N GLN A 35 3.88 -5.77 7.33
CA GLN A 35 5.06 -4.95 7.54
C GLN A 35 5.14 -3.88 6.46
N MET A 36 5.23 -2.61 6.85
CA MET A 36 5.38 -1.50 5.91
C MET A 36 6.68 -1.65 5.11
N VAL A 37 6.62 -1.29 3.84
CA VAL A 37 7.76 -1.30 2.93
C VAL A 37 8.15 0.14 2.63
N ASP A 38 9.36 0.51 3.02
CA ASP A 38 9.92 1.81 2.66
C ASP A 38 10.14 1.90 1.15
N HIS A 39 9.77 3.01 0.53
CA HIS A 39 9.94 3.22 -0.91
C HIS A 39 11.42 3.10 -1.34
N ASP A 40 12.34 3.55 -0.48
CA ASP A 40 13.79 3.44 -0.68
C ASP A 40 14.26 1.99 -0.76
N ALA A 41 13.60 1.07 -0.02
CA ALA A 41 13.94 -0.35 -0.05
C ALA A 41 13.58 -1.02 -1.38
N LEU A 42 12.60 -0.48 -2.11
CA LEU A 42 12.22 -0.94 -3.45
C LEU A 42 12.94 -0.18 -4.57
N ALA A 43 13.77 0.81 -4.24
CA ALA A 43 14.45 1.69 -5.19
C ALA A 43 13.49 2.25 -6.27
N LEU A 44 12.28 2.64 -5.86
CA LEU A 44 11.25 3.13 -6.78
C LEU A 44 11.75 4.33 -7.58
N SER A 45 11.22 4.49 -8.80
CA SER A 45 11.47 5.70 -9.57
C SER A 45 11.00 6.94 -8.80
N PRO A 46 11.69 8.09 -8.91
CA PRO A 46 11.31 9.31 -8.18
C PRO A 46 9.87 9.75 -8.42
N ASP A 47 9.32 9.49 -9.60
CA ASP A 47 7.93 9.84 -9.93
C ASP A 47 6.93 8.92 -9.22
N LEU A 48 7.22 7.62 -9.14
CA LEU A 48 6.37 6.66 -8.43
C LEU A 48 6.42 6.92 -6.91
N THR A 49 7.61 7.17 -6.36
CA THR A 49 7.78 7.57 -4.95
C THR A 49 6.92 8.79 -4.62
N LYS A 50 7.01 9.86 -5.42
CA LYS A 50 6.22 11.08 -5.21
C LYS A 50 4.71 10.84 -5.32
N ARG A 51 4.25 9.92 -6.18
CA ARG A 51 2.81 9.60 -6.26
C ARG A 51 2.34 8.87 -5.00
N PHE A 52 3.10 7.88 -4.52
CA PHE A 52 2.78 7.22 -3.25
C PHE A 52 2.79 8.21 -2.10
N GLU A 53 3.81 9.07 -1.97
CA GLU A 53 3.86 10.11 -0.92
C GLU A 53 2.64 11.04 -0.94
N ARG A 54 2.19 11.46 -2.12
CA ARG A 54 0.98 12.29 -2.26
C ARG A 54 -0.29 11.53 -1.87
N TRP A 55 -0.39 10.26 -2.25
CA TRP A 55 -1.53 9.42 -1.89
C TRP A 55 -1.57 9.18 -0.37
N ILE A 56 -0.41 8.95 0.26
CA ILE A 56 -0.29 8.83 1.72
C ILE A 56 -0.70 10.11 2.42
N ALA A 57 -0.14 11.25 1.99
CA ALA A 57 -0.50 12.55 2.55
C ALA A 57 -1.99 12.88 2.37
N TRP A 58 -2.60 12.46 1.25
CA TRP A 58 -4.03 12.63 1.02
C TRP A 58 -4.86 11.88 2.08
N TYR A 59 -4.48 10.65 2.42
CA TYR A 59 -5.12 9.91 3.51
C TYR A 59 -4.80 10.52 4.88
N ASP A 60 -3.59 11.01 5.12
CA ASP A 60 -3.24 11.61 6.41
C ASP A 60 -3.99 12.93 6.68
N ASP A 61 -4.36 13.66 5.62
CA ASP A 61 -5.23 14.85 5.69
C ASP A 61 -6.71 14.51 5.92
N TYR A 62 -7.09 13.23 5.90
CA TYR A 62 -8.44 12.79 6.19
C TYR A 62 -8.84 13.12 7.64
N LEU A 63 -9.99 13.79 7.80
CA LEU A 63 -10.60 14.07 9.09
C LEU A 63 -11.65 13.01 9.43
N PRO A 64 -11.43 12.15 10.45
CA PRO A 64 -12.36 11.09 10.82
C PRO A 64 -13.75 11.58 11.21
N GLU A 65 -13.91 12.86 11.59
CA GLU A 65 -15.22 13.46 11.86
C GLU A 65 -16.09 13.72 10.62
N SER A 66 -15.59 13.49 9.41
CA SER A 66 -16.34 13.68 8.15
C SER A 66 -15.98 12.64 7.07
N PRO A 67 -16.23 11.33 7.32
CA PRO A 67 -15.96 10.23 6.38
C PRO A 67 -16.57 10.47 5.00
N ASP A 68 -17.81 10.94 4.95
CA ASP A 68 -18.56 11.12 3.70
C ASP A 68 -18.01 12.24 2.81
N LYS A 69 -17.15 13.11 3.35
CA LYS A 69 -16.49 14.18 2.57
C LYS A 69 -15.18 13.74 1.95
N PHE A 70 -14.61 12.64 2.44
CA PHE A 70 -13.40 12.10 1.84
C PHE A 70 -13.75 11.43 0.51
N PRO A 71 -13.02 11.74 -0.57
CA PRO A 71 -13.33 11.22 -1.90
C PRO A 71 -12.82 9.77 -2.07
N TRP A 72 -13.43 8.83 -1.34
CA TRP A 72 -13.03 7.41 -1.28
C TRP A 72 -12.89 6.75 -2.65
N ASP A 73 -13.82 7.02 -3.57
CA ASP A 73 -13.76 6.47 -4.93
C ASP A 73 -12.50 6.94 -5.67
N ALA A 74 -12.19 8.23 -5.60
CA ALA A 74 -11.02 8.78 -6.25
C ALA A 74 -9.72 8.29 -5.59
N PHE A 75 -9.73 8.20 -4.27
CA PHE A 75 -8.61 7.70 -3.47
C PHE A 75 -8.31 6.22 -3.77
N GLY A 76 -9.35 5.38 -3.83
CA GLY A 76 -9.24 3.97 -4.17
C GLY A 76 -8.81 3.75 -5.63
N ASN A 77 -9.28 4.58 -6.56
CA ASN A 77 -8.84 4.54 -7.95
C ASN A 77 -7.35 4.90 -8.09
N GLU A 78 -6.85 5.89 -7.34
CA GLU A 78 -5.42 6.21 -7.32
C GLU A 78 -4.61 5.05 -6.72
N GLY A 79 -5.09 4.43 -5.64
CA GLY A 79 -4.44 3.24 -5.06
C GLY A 79 -4.34 2.07 -6.05
N ALA A 80 -5.41 1.80 -6.81
CA ALA A 80 -5.41 0.76 -7.84
C ALA A 80 -4.43 1.05 -8.97
N GLU A 81 -4.34 2.32 -9.42
CA GLU A 81 -3.37 2.73 -10.44
C GLU A 81 -1.93 2.65 -9.92
N LEU A 82 -1.69 3.05 -8.67
CA LEU A 82 -0.40 2.91 -8.00
C LEU A 82 0.04 1.44 -7.91
N ALA A 83 -0.88 0.53 -7.59
CA ALA A 83 -0.61 -0.90 -7.57
C ALA A 83 -0.24 -1.43 -8.96
N ARG A 84 -0.95 -1.00 -10.01
CA ARG A 84 -0.63 -1.37 -11.39
C ARG A 84 0.76 -0.89 -11.79
N LEU A 85 1.09 0.37 -11.51
CA LEU A 85 2.40 0.95 -11.82
C LEU A 85 3.53 0.30 -11.02
N LEU A 86 3.27 -0.04 -9.75
CA LEU A 86 4.21 -0.77 -8.93
C LEU A 86 4.48 -2.16 -9.50
N ALA A 87 3.44 -2.89 -9.91
CA ALA A 87 3.57 -4.20 -10.56
C ALA A 87 4.42 -4.12 -11.84
N GLU A 88 4.20 -3.10 -12.68
CA GLU A 88 5.00 -2.87 -13.88
C GLU A 88 6.46 -2.54 -13.55
N PHE A 89 6.71 -1.76 -12.51
CA PHE A 89 8.05 -1.37 -12.09
C PHE A 89 8.86 -2.55 -11.54
N VAL A 90 8.25 -3.37 -10.68
CA VAL A 90 8.94 -4.48 -10.01
C VAL A 90 9.01 -5.76 -10.86
N GLY A 91 8.18 -5.85 -11.89
CA GLY A 91 8.07 -7.02 -12.76
C GLY A 91 7.81 -8.30 -11.99
N ASP A 92 8.44 -9.41 -12.42
CA ASP A 92 8.25 -10.72 -11.81
C ASP A 92 8.97 -10.89 -10.46
N SER A 93 9.66 -9.86 -9.95
CA SER A 93 10.36 -9.94 -8.66
C SER A 93 9.39 -9.97 -7.48
N TYR A 94 8.19 -9.42 -7.66
CA TYR A 94 7.14 -9.39 -6.64
C TYR A 94 5.76 -9.64 -7.26
N HIS A 95 4.92 -10.36 -6.53
CA HIS A 95 3.49 -10.36 -6.79
C HIS A 95 2.83 -9.16 -6.10
N VAL A 96 2.24 -8.25 -6.87
CA VAL A 96 1.61 -7.03 -6.34
C VAL A 96 0.09 -7.19 -6.33
N GLU A 97 -0.52 -6.89 -5.20
CA GLU A 97 -1.98 -6.91 -5.00
C GLU A 97 -2.46 -5.54 -4.54
N CYS A 98 -3.66 -5.14 -4.99
CA CYS A 98 -4.36 -3.96 -4.47
C CYS A 98 -5.53 -4.40 -3.62
N PHE A 99 -5.56 -3.95 -2.36
CA PHE A 99 -6.76 -4.06 -1.55
C PHE A 99 -7.72 -2.92 -1.90
N LYS A 100 -9.00 -3.24 -2.00
CA LYS A 100 -10.06 -2.23 -1.99
C LYS A 100 -10.63 -2.18 -0.58
N SER A 101 -10.86 -0.98 -0.05
CA SER A 101 -11.76 -0.85 1.09
C SER A 101 -13.16 -1.17 0.58
N ASP A 102 -13.82 -2.15 1.21
CA ASP A 102 -15.21 -2.54 0.95
C ASP A 102 -16.21 -1.56 1.61
#